data_AF-A0A8C7F674-F1
#
_entry.id   AF-A0A8C7F674-F1
#
_cell.length_a   1.000
_cell.length_b   1.000
_cell.length_c   1.000
_cell.angle_alpha   90.00
_cell.angle_beta   90.00
_cell.angle_gamma   90.00
#
_symmetry.space_group_name_H-M   'P 1'
#
loop_
_entity.id
_entity.type
_entity.pdbx_description
1 polymer ?
#
loop_
_entity_poly.entity_id
_entity_poly.type
_entity_poly.pdbx_seq_one_letter_code
_entity_poly.pdbx_strand_id
1 'polypeptide(L)'
;MNGDSGAGVVTALPPTTAPHKERYFDRVDESSLEYRRERNMAPDLRQDFNMMEQRKRVSMILQSPAFCDELDTMIHDQLKRGKTPTSLLALQQIADFMTTTIPTMYPAAPQGGMAALNMSLGMVTPVNDLRGSDSISYEKGEKLLRCKLAAFYRLTDLFGWSQLIYNHLTVRVNSDQERFIIVPFGLLYSEVSASSLVKINMQGEIVDRGSTNLGVNQAGFTLHSAIYAARPDVKCIVHVHTPAGAAVSAMKCGLLPISPEALTLGEVAYHDYHGIIIDKEENVLIQKNLGPTSKVLILRNHGLVSVGETVEEAFYYIHNLVTACEIQVRTLASAGGPGNLVMLDPAKYKSRPRCSVHVEGSTHPKWLVGEQEFEAYMRMLDNLVLSGRRGDRGVA
;
A
#
# COMPACT_ATOMS: atom_id res chain seq x y z
N MET A 1 -20.78 -74.78 41.08
CA MET A 1 -21.90 -75.05 41.99
C MET A 1 -22.99 -74.05 41.67
N ASN A 2 -24.08 -74.55 41.10
CA ASN A 2 -25.34 -73.87 40.75
C ASN A 2 -25.94 -73.21 42.01
N GLY A 3 -26.80 -72.20 41.98
CA GLY A 3 -27.68 -71.66 40.95
C GLY A 3 -29.02 -71.30 41.61
N ASP A 4 -29.58 -70.18 41.18
CA ASP A 4 -30.99 -69.79 41.21
C ASP A 4 -31.67 -69.30 42.51
N SER A 5 -32.37 -68.17 42.39
CA SER A 5 -33.42 -67.66 43.28
C SER A 5 -34.16 -66.53 42.57
N GLY A 6 -35.38 -66.83 42.10
CA GLY A 6 -36.26 -65.87 41.43
C GLY A 6 -37.33 -65.22 42.32
N ALA A 7 -37.85 -64.12 41.77
CA ALA A 7 -39.14 -63.45 41.98
C ALA A 7 -39.32 -62.45 43.14
N GLY A 8 -39.74 -61.22 42.77
CA GLY A 8 -40.36 -60.23 43.66
C GLY A 8 -40.24 -58.78 43.17
N VAL A 9 -41.07 -58.38 42.19
CA VAL A 9 -41.19 -56.97 41.76
C VAL A 9 -42.03 -56.19 42.79
N VAL A 10 -41.49 -55.11 43.33
CA VAL A 10 -42.26 -54.03 43.99
C VAL A 10 -41.95 -52.72 43.27
N THR A 11 -42.94 -52.22 42.54
CA THR A 11 -42.92 -50.94 41.83
C THR A 11 -43.10 -49.79 42.81
N ALA A 12 -42.15 -48.85 42.85
CA ALA A 12 -42.35 -47.51 43.39
C ALA A 12 -42.38 -46.49 42.23
N LEU A 13 -43.38 -45.59 42.28
CA LEU A 13 -43.69 -44.57 41.27
C LEU A 13 -42.53 -43.58 41.07
N PRO A 14 -42.35 -43.02 39.85
CA PRO A 14 -41.32 -42.02 39.60
C PRO A 14 -41.62 -40.73 40.37
N PRO A 15 -40.61 -40.07 40.96
CA PRO A 15 -40.81 -38.77 41.59
C PRO A 15 -41.29 -37.75 40.55
N THR A 16 -42.48 -37.22 40.81
CA THR A 16 -43.09 -36.08 40.13
C THR A 16 -42.33 -34.82 40.48
N THR A 17 -41.31 -34.47 39.69
CA THR A 17 -40.86 -33.08 39.44
C THR A 17 -39.76 -33.15 38.37
N ALA A 18 -40.09 -32.76 37.15
CA ALA A 18 -39.06 -32.47 36.16
C ALA A 18 -38.31 -31.20 36.62
N PRO A 19 -36.97 -31.17 36.67
CA PRO A 19 -36.26 -29.91 36.78
C PRO A 19 -36.60 -29.11 35.52
N HIS A 20 -37.11 -27.90 35.73
CA HIS A 20 -37.56 -26.97 34.70
C HIS A 20 -36.58 -26.95 33.51
N LYS A 21 -37.07 -27.30 32.31
CA LYS A 21 -36.43 -26.86 31.07
C LYS A 21 -36.62 -25.35 30.99
N GLU A 22 -35.66 -24.58 31.49
CA GLU A 22 -35.52 -23.17 31.13
C GLU A 22 -35.49 -23.11 29.60
N ARG A 23 -36.47 -22.41 29.01
CA ARG A 23 -36.50 -22.18 27.57
C ARG A 23 -35.34 -21.23 27.26
N TYR A 24 -34.68 -21.47 26.12
CA TYR A 24 -33.51 -20.76 25.60
C TYR A 24 -33.63 -19.21 25.55
N PHE A 25 -34.82 -18.65 25.77
CA PHE A 25 -35.11 -17.22 25.67
C PHE A 25 -35.17 -16.45 27.01
N ASP A 26 -35.03 -17.10 28.16
CA ASP A 26 -35.19 -16.45 29.49
C ASP A 26 -33.88 -15.92 30.12
N ARG A 27 -32.85 -15.57 29.32
CA ARG A 27 -31.56 -15.06 29.84
C ARG A 27 -31.12 -13.68 29.37
N VAL A 28 -32.00 -12.92 28.74
CA VAL A 28 -31.66 -11.58 28.27
C VAL A 28 -32.35 -10.54 29.14
N ASP A 29 -31.60 -9.96 30.08
CA ASP A 29 -32.05 -8.77 30.80
C ASP A 29 -32.05 -7.58 29.83
N GLU A 30 -33.22 -7.29 29.26
CA GLU A 30 -33.42 -6.20 28.31
C GLU A 30 -33.13 -4.81 28.92
N SER A 31 -33.08 -4.71 30.25
CA SER A 31 -32.75 -3.48 30.95
C SER A 31 -31.24 -3.25 31.11
N SER A 32 -30.41 -4.28 30.85
CA SER A 32 -28.96 -4.20 31.00
C SER A 32 -28.33 -3.20 30.03
N LEU A 33 -27.39 -2.39 30.54
CA LEU A 33 -26.65 -1.39 29.77
C LEU A 33 -25.86 -2.02 28.62
N GLU A 34 -25.43 -3.27 28.77
CA GLU A 34 -24.68 -4.03 27.77
C GLU A 34 -25.58 -4.47 26.62
N TYR A 35 -26.77 -5.02 26.90
CA TYR A 35 -27.73 -5.38 25.87
C TYR A 35 -28.23 -4.15 25.07
N ARG A 36 -28.45 -3.02 25.76
CA ARG A 36 -28.84 -1.76 25.10
C ARG A 36 -27.72 -1.17 24.24
N ARG A 37 -26.44 -1.32 24.63
CA ARG A 37 -25.30 -0.93 23.79
C ARG A 37 -25.17 -1.82 22.57
N GLU A 38 -25.32 -3.13 22.75
CA GLU A 38 -25.19 -4.11 21.66
C GLU A 38 -26.33 -3.98 20.63
N ARG A 39 -27.55 -3.66 21.09
CA ARG A 39 -28.70 -3.37 20.22
C ARG A 39 -28.55 -2.07 19.43
N ASN A 40 -27.93 -1.05 20.02
CA ASN A 40 -27.75 0.26 19.39
C ASN A 40 -26.43 0.37 18.60
N MET A 41 -25.64 -0.70 18.54
CA MET A 41 -24.38 -0.73 17.79
C MET A 41 -24.65 -0.91 16.29
N ALA A 42 -23.99 -0.10 15.46
CA ALA A 42 -24.04 -0.29 14.02
C ALA A 42 -23.50 -1.69 13.63
N PRO A 43 -24.08 -2.36 12.63
CA PRO A 43 -23.75 -3.75 12.30
C PRO A 43 -22.25 -3.99 12.03
N ASP A 44 -21.56 -3.01 11.42
CA ASP A 44 -20.13 -3.09 11.13
C ASP A 44 -19.27 -3.13 12.41
N LEU A 45 -19.63 -2.32 13.42
CA LEU A 45 -18.95 -2.28 14.72
C LEU A 45 -19.15 -3.56 15.53
N ARG A 46 -20.32 -4.20 15.40
CA ARG A 46 -20.61 -5.47 16.08
C ARG A 46 -19.81 -6.63 15.49
N GLN A 47 -19.63 -6.63 14.17
CA GLN A 47 -18.79 -7.61 13.48
C GLN A 47 -17.32 -7.49 13.91
N ASP A 48 -16.80 -6.27 14.01
CA ASP A 48 -15.43 -6.02 14.47
C ASP A 48 -15.20 -6.47 15.91
N PHE A 49 -16.17 -6.26 16.81
CA PHE A 49 -16.07 -6.70 18.20
C PHE A 49 -16.06 -8.22 18.32
N ASN A 50 -16.92 -8.91 17.56
CA ASN A 50 -16.95 -10.37 17.52
C ASN A 50 -15.63 -10.95 16.96
N MET A 51 -15.08 -10.34 15.91
CA MET A 51 -13.78 -10.74 15.38
C MET A 51 -12.65 -10.50 16.38
N MET A 52 -12.66 -9.39 17.13
CA MET A 52 -11.69 -9.14 18.19
C MET A 52 -11.77 -10.17 19.32
N GLU A 53 -12.97 -10.53 19.76
CA GLU A 53 -13.15 -11.50 20.84
C GLU A 53 -12.77 -12.92 20.41
N GLN A 54 -13.05 -13.28 19.15
CA GLN A 54 -12.60 -14.54 18.56
C GLN A 54 -11.07 -14.60 18.46
N ARG A 55 -10.41 -13.50 18.05
CA ARG A 55 -8.94 -13.38 18.03
C ARG A 55 -8.34 -13.51 19.43
N LYS A 56 -8.96 -12.90 20.44
CA LYS A 56 -8.52 -13.01 21.84
C LYS A 56 -8.60 -14.46 22.34
N ARG A 57 -9.67 -15.19 22.00
CA ARG A 57 -9.82 -16.62 22.34
C ARG A 57 -8.77 -17.49 21.68
N VAL A 58 -8.49 -17.30 20.39
CA VAL A 58 -7.45 -18.05 19.66
C VAL A 58 -6.07 -17.79 20.26
N SER A 59 -5.75 -16.54 20.58
CA SER A 59 -4.47 -16.18 21.20
C SER A 59 -4.27 -16.85 22.57
N MET A 60 -5.31 -16.91 23.40
CA MET A 60 -5.21 -17.57 24.72
C MET A 60 -5.02 -19.08 24.61
N ILE A 61 -5.61 -19.74 23.60
CA ILE A 61 -5.44 -21.17 23.37
C ILE A 61 -4.01 -21.47 22.92
N LEU A 62 -3.46 -20.68 22.00
CA LEU A 62 -2.09 -20.85 21.50
C LEU A 62 -1.00 -20.52 22.54
N GLN A 63 -1.35 -19.78 23.59
CA GLN A 63 -0.47 -19.48 24.71
C GLN A 63 -0.67 -20.43 25.90
N SER A 64 -1.59 -21.39 25.81
CA SER A 64 -1.85 -22.36 26.88
C SER A 64 -0.73 -23.40 26.94
N PRO A 65 0.01 -23.52 28.06
CA PRO A 65 1.07 -24.50 28.21
C PRO A 65 0.59 -25.94 27.99
N ALA A 66 -0.63 -26.25 28.46
CA ALA A 66 -1.23 -27.58 28.29
C ALA A 66 -1.50 -27.91 26.82
N PHE A 67 -1.86 -26.92 26.00
CA PHE A 67 -2.09 -27.12 24.58
C PHE A 67 -0.77 -27.34 23.84
N CYS A 68 0.28 -26.59 24.18
CA CYS A 68 1.61 -26.76 23.59
C CYS A 68 2.19 -28.14 23.92
N ASP A 69 2.09 -28.58 25.17
CA ASP A 69 2.57 -29.90 25.60
C ASP A 69 1.83 -31.05 24.90
N GLU A 70 0.52 -30.90 24.69
CA GLU A 70 -0.30 -31.88 23.96
C GLU A 70 0.05 -31.91 22.46
N LEU A 71 0.30 -30.73 21.87
CA LEU A 71 0.75 -30.59 20.48
C LEU A 71 2.10 -31.27 20.27
N ASP A 72 3.07 -31.03 21.14
CA ASP A 72 4.42 -31.62 21.07
C ASP A 72 4.38 -33.13 21.26
N THR A 73 3.53 -33.62 22.16
CA THR A 73 3.32 -35.06 22.36
C THR A 73 2.74 -35.71 21.10
N MET A 74 1.79 -35.05 20.44
CA MET A 74 1.16 -35.53 19.21
C MET A 74 2.15 -35.53 18.03
N ILE A 75 3.00 -34.50 17.92
CA ILE A 75 4.08 -34.42 16.92
C ILE A 75 5.07 -35.58 17.13
N HIS A 76 5.50 -35.82 18.36
CA HIS A 76 6.44 -36.89 18.69
C HIS A 76 5.87 -38.30 18.44
N ASP A 77 4.59 -38.56 18.73
CA ASP A 77 3.95 -39.85 18.45
C ASP A 77 3.83 -40.10 16.94
N GLN A 78 3.55 -39.06 16.14
CA GLN A 78 3.48 -39.18 14.68
C GLN A 78 4.85 -39.38 14.04
N LEU A 79 5.90 -38.74 14.56
CA LEU A 79 7.30 -38.96 14.12
C LEU A 79 7.76 -40.40 14.34
N LYS A 80 7.39 -41.03 15.48
CA LYS A 80 7.70 -42.45 15.75
C LYS A 80 6.98 -43.43 14.82
N ARG A 81 5.83 -43.05 14.26
CA ARG A 81 5.05 -43.90 13.34
C ARG A 81 5.55 -43.88 11.90
N GLY A 82 6.61 -43.12 11.60
CA GLY A 82 7.36 -43.20 10.34
C GLY A 82 6.61 -42.71 9.08
N LYS A 83 5.45 -42.07 9.23
CA LYS A 83 4.74 -41.40 8.13
C LYS A 83 4.93 -39.90 8.31
N THR A 84 5.58 -39.25 7.35
CA THR A 84 5.78 -37.79 7.31
C THR A 84 4.81 -37.13 6.32
N PRO A 85 3.53 -36.93 6.66
CA PRO A 85 2.66 -36.07 5.88
C PRO A 85 3.06 -34.60 6.06
N THR A 86 2.82 -33.76 5.04
CA THR A 86 3.06 -32.31 5.04
C THR A 86 2.44 -31.60 6.24
N SER A 87 1.38 -32.16 6.83
CA SER A 87 0.74 -31.65 8.05
C SER A 87 1.61 -31.75 9.31
N LEU A 88 2.55 -32.70 9.37
CA LEU A 88 3.47 -32.89 10.50
C LEU A 88 4.59 -31.84 10.48
N LEU A 89 5.07 -31.48 9.28
CA LEU A 89 6.00 -30.36 9.09
C LEU A 89 5.36 -29.02 9.45
N ALA A 90 4.09 -28.82 9.11
CA ALA A 90 3.35 -27.61 9.50
C ALA A 90 3.18 -27.53 11.02
N LEU A 91 2.90 -28.64 11.70
CA LEU A 91 2.79 -28.70 13.16
C LEU A 91 4.15 -28.46 13.85
N GLN A 92 5.23 -29.04 13.32
CA GLN A 92 6.59 -28.85 13.83
C GLN A 92 7.07 -27.40 13.63
N GLN A 93 6.72 -26.76 12.52
CA GLN A 93 6.96 -25.33 12.29
C GLN A 93 6.20 -24.44 13.29
N ILE A 94 4.98 -24.83 13.68
CA ILE A 94 4.21 -24.12 14.71
C ILE A 94 4.86 -24.28 16.08
N ALA A 95 5.32 -25.48 16.44
CA ALA A 95 6.04 -25.74 17.70
C ALA A 95 7.42 -25.03 17.78
N ASP A 96 8.19 -25.04 16.69
CA ASP A 96 9.50 -24.36 16.59
C ASP A 96 9.35 -22.82 16.65
N PHE A 97 8.25 -22.29 16.10
CA PHE A 97 7.92 -20.87 16.22
C PHE A 97 7.59 -20.46 17.66
N MET A 98 7.03 -21.37 18.47
CA MET A 98 6.70 -21.09 19.87
C MET A 98 7.91 -21.20 20.81
N THR A 99 8.87 -22.09 20.52
CA THR A 99 10.03 -22.38 21.40
C THR A 99 11.21 -21.41 21.25
N THR A 100 11.27 -20.61 20.18
CA THR A 100 12.38 -19.66 19.90
C THR A 100 12.32 -18.35 20.70
N THR A 101 11.47 -18.24 21.73
CA THR A 101 11.31 -17.03 22.57
C THR A 101 12.15 -17.00 23.87
N ILE A 102 13.13 -17.89 24.06
CA ILE A 102 14.04 -17.83 25.23
C ILE A 102 15.36 -17.11 24.87
N PRO A 103 15.75 -16.02 25.56
CA PRO A 103 16.94 -15.25 25.22
C PRO A 103 18.22 -15.88 25.79
N THR A 104 19.21 -16.15 24.94
CA THR A 104 20.60 -16.42 25.36
C THR A 104 21.60 -15.54 24.60
N MET A 105 22.60 -15.04 25.34
CA MET A 105 23.62 -14.06 24.93
C MET A 105 24.75 -14.68 24.07
N TYR A 106 25.13 -13.96 22.99
CA TYR A 106 26.43 -13.94 22.27
C TYR A 106 26.82 -15.14 21.35
N PRO A 107 27.70 -14.94 20.34
CA PRO A 107 27.33 -15.15 18.93
C PRO A 107 28.13 -16.23 18.18
N ALA A 108 27.55 -16.77 17.10
CA ALA A 108 28.30 -17.31 15.97
C ALA A 108 27.41 -17.34 14.71
N ALA A 109 27.97 -16.92 13.57
CA ALA A 109 27.49 -17.25 12.22
C ALA A 109 28.50 -18.23 11.59
N PRO A 110 28.28 -18.82 10.39
CA PRO A 110 27.08 -18.87 9.53
C PRO A 110 26.76 -20.29 9.01
N GLN A 111 25.57 -20.52 8.40
CA GLN A 111 25.42 -21.38 7.21
C GLN A 111 23.98 -21.41 6.66
N GLY A 112 23.85 -21.05 5.38
CA GLY A 112 23.02 -21.77 4.40
C GLY A 112 21.49 -21.70 4.49
N GLY A 113 20.90 -20.86 3.63
CA GLY A 113 19.76 -21.17 2.75
C GLY A 113 18.48 -21.79 3.33
N MET A 114 17.37 -21.06 3.24
CA MET A 114 16.39 -21.20 2.15
C MET A 114 15.19 -20.27 2.40
N ALA A 115 14.58 -19.86 1.30
CA ALA A 115 13.62 -18.78 1.17
C ALA A 115 12.22 -19.06 1.75
N ALA A 116 11.54 -17.94 2.01
CA ALA A 116 10.10 -17.74 1.86
C ALA A 116 9.16 -18.66 2.67
N LEU A 117 8.65 -18.12 3.78
CA LEU A 117 7.25 -18.28 4.15
C LEU A 117 6.71 -16.93 4.65
N ASN A 118 6.07 -16.21 3.74
CA ASN A 118 5.22 -15.07 4.03
C ASN A 118 3.84 -15.62 4.39
N MET A 119 3.40 -15.55 5.65
CA MET A 119 1.97 -15.66 5.99
C MET A 119 1.61 -14.82 7.23
N SER A 120 0.92 -13.71 6.95
CA SER A 120 -0.23 -13.16 7.67
C SER A 120 -0.31 -13.23 9.19
N LEU A 121 0.05 -12.11 9.83
CA LEU A 121 -0.73 -11.43 10.87
C LEU A 121 -0.19 -9.98 11.00
N GLY A 122 -0.98 -8.98 10.61
CA GLY A 122 -0.69 -7.55 10.85
C GLY A 122 0.57 -6.95 10.21
N MET A 123 1.15 -7.60 9.20
CA MET A 123 2.44 -7.17 8.64
C MET A 123 2.30 -6.03 7.64
N VAL A 124 2.78 -4.85 8.01
CA VAL A 124 3.03 -3.75 7.07
C VAL A 124 4.08 -4.20 6.07
N THR A 125 3.73 -4.23 4.77
CA THR A 125 4.71 -4.54 3.72
C THR A 125 5.81 -3.48 3.73
N PRO A 126 7.09 -3.86 3.91
CA PRO A 126 8.17 -2.89 3.95
C PRO A 126 8.39 -2.26 2.57
N VAL A 127 8.53 -0.94 2.55
CA VAL A 127 8.86 -0.17 1.33
C VAL A 127 10.25 -0.53 0.81
N ASN A 128 11.22 -0.62 1.73
CA ASN A 128 12.57 -1.08 1.46
C ASN A 128 12.73 -2.53 1.94
N ASP A 129 12.54 -3.46 1.01
CA ASP A 129 12.63 -4.90 1.22
C ASP A 129 13.83 -5.56 0.53
N LEU A 130 14.69 -4.77 -0.14
CA LEU A 130 15.91 -5.24 -0.77
C LEU A 130 16.91 -5.71 0.30
N ARG A 131 17.02 -7.03 0.50
CA ARG A 131 17.94 -7.67 1.47
C ARG A 131 18.77 -8.76 0.80
N GLY A 132 19.93 -9.05 1.38
CA GLY A 132 20.76 -10.19 0.95
C GLY A 132 21.10 -10.15 -0.54
N SER A 133 20.75 -11.22 -1.25
CA SER A 133 21.01 -11.40 -2.70
C SER A 133 20.45 -10.30 -3.58
N ASP A 134 19.25 -9.78 -3.28
CA ASP A 134 18.59 -8.73 -4.09
C ASP A 134 19.27 -7.37 -3.89
N SER A 135 19.94 -7.17 -2.77
CA SER A 135 20.83 -6.03 -2.61
C SER A 135 22.11 -6.24 -3.42
N ILE A 136 22.56 -7.45 -3.69
CA ILE A 136 23.79 -7.65 -4.48
C ILE A 136 23.49 -7.49 -5.98
N SER A 137 22.27 -7.79 -6.43
CA SER A 137 21.89 -7.77 -7.85
C SER A 137 21.76 -6.38 -8.47
N TYR A 138 21.47 -5.34 -7.67
CA TYR A 138 21.24 -3.98 -8.19
C TYR A 138 22.39 -3.03 -7.85
N GLU A 139 22.70 -2.12 -8.76
CA GLU A 139 23.60 -1.00 -8.47
C GLU A 139 23.01 -0.08 -7.39
N LYS A 140 23.89 0.62 -6.65
CA LYS A 140 23.47 1.52 -5.55
C LYS A 140 22.44 2.55 -5.99
N GLY A 141 22.59 3.10 -7.20
CA GLY A 141 21.64 4.05 -7.79
C GLY A 141 20.27 3.43 -8.07
N GLU A 142 20.24 2.24 -8.69
CA GLU A 142 18.99 1.53 -8.98
C GLU A 142 18.23 1.17 -7.69
N LYS A 143 18.93 0.68 -6.65
CA LYS A 143 18.28 0.38 -5.36
C LYS A 143 17.55 1.58 -4.77
N LEU A 144 18.20 2.74 -4.79
CA LEU A 144 17.63 3.96 -4.24
C LEU A 144 16.36 4.35 -5.02
N LEU A 145 16.40 4.25 -6.35
CA LEU A 145 15.24 4.53 -7.19
C LEU A 145 14.10 3.52 -6.96
N ARG A 146 14.40 2.24 -6.79
CA ARG A 146 13.40 1.21 -6.42
C ARG A 146 12.72 1.53 -5.10
N CYS A 147 13.48 1.89 -4.08
CA CYS A 147 12.93 2.27 -2.78
C CYS A 147 12.07 3.54 -2.85
N LYS A 148 12.56 4.59 -3.53
CA LYS A 148 11.81 5.84 -3.70
C LYS A 148 10.52 5.63 -4.50
N LEU A 149 10.58 4.88 -5.60
CA LEU A 149 9.42 4.60 -6.42
C LEU A 149 8.40 3.75 -5.67
N ALA A 150 8.83 2.70 -4.96
CA ALA A 150 7.95 1.90 -4.12
C ALA A 150 7.28 2.75 -3.02
N ALA A 151 8.02 3.66 -2.39
CA ALA A 151 7.46 4.60 -1.43
C ALA A 151 6.39 5.49 -2.08
N PHE A 152 6.66 6.00 -3.28
CA PHE A 152 5.73 6.86 -3.99
C PHE A 152 4.44 6.10 -4.38
N TYR A 153 4.53 4.84 -4.82
CA TYR A 153 3.34 4.00 -5.00
C TYR A 153 2.51 3.92 -3.72
N ARG A 154 3.15 3.69 -2.56
CA ARG A 154 2.47 3.64 -1.25
C ARG A 154 1.86 4.97 -0.84
N LEU A 155 2.54 6.09 -1.07
CA LEU A 155 1.98 7.42 -0.82
C LEU A 155 0.77 7.69 -1.70
N THR A 156 0.83 7.29 -2.98
CA THR A 156 -0.28 7.43 -3.92
C THR A 156 -1.52 6.66 -3.44
N ASP A 157 -1.34 5.47 -2.87
CA ASP A 157 -2.42 4.72 -2.23
C ASP A 157 -2.94 5.41 -0.97
N LEU A 158 -2.03 5.83 -0.08
CA LEU A 158 -2.37 6.48 1.19
C LEU A 158 -3.15 7.79 1.00
N PHE A 159 -2.85 8.54 -0.07
CA PHE A 159 -3.59 9.76 -0.42
C PHE A 159 -4.92 9.47 -1.14
N GLY A 160 -5.26 8.21 -1.39
CA GLY A 160 -6.48 7.81 -2.08
C GLY A 160 -6.46 8.15 -3.57
N TRP A 161 -5.28 8.27 -4.18
CA TRP A 161 -5.12 8.56 -5.61
C TRP A 161 -5.05 7.29 -6.46
N SER A 162 -4.83 6.12 -5.84
CA SER A 162 -4.81 4.84 -6.54
C SER A 162 -6.18 4.55 -7.18
N GLN A 163 -6.17 4.14 -8.45
CA GLN A 163 -7.36 3.66 -9.14
C GLN A 163 -7.18 2.18 -9.46
N LEU A 164 -7.59 1.33 -8.51
CA LEU A 164 -7.40 -0.12 -8.59
C LEU A 164 -5.94 -0.46 -8.97
N ILE A 165 -5.73 -1.03 -10.16
CA ILE A 165 -4.43 -1.47 -10.69
C ILE A 165 -3.97 -0.67 -11.92
N TYR A 166 -4.62 0.46 -12.24
CA TYR A 166 -4.55 1.08 -13.57
C TYR A 166 -3.70 2.34 -13.70
N ASN A 167 -3.31 3.00 -12.61
CA ASN A 167 -2.39 4.15 -12.69
C ASN A 167 -0.96 3.66 -12.96
N HIS A 168 -0.03 4.56 -13.33
CA HIS A 168 1.38 4.21 -13.55
C HIS A 168 2.34 5.28 -13.06
N LEU A 169 3.37 4.86 -12.32
CA LEU A 169 4.53 5.67 -11.97
C LEU A 169 5.78 5.00 -12.52
N THR A 170 6.63 5.77 -13.20
CA THR A 170 7.86 5.22 -13.78
C THR A 170 9.05 6.06 -13.38
N VAL A 171 10.21 5.42 -13.27
CA VAL A 171 11.49 6.12 -13.11
C VAL A 171 12.55 5.57 -14.05
N ARG A 172 13.30 6.45 -14.71
CA ARG A 172 14.45 6.15 -15.56
C ARG A 172 15.66 5.84 -14.68
N VAL A 173 16.25 4.67 -14.86
CA VAL A 173 17.43 4.22 -14.10
C VAL A 173 18.72 4.68 -14.76
N ASN A 174 18.80 4.47 -16.07
CA ASN A 174 19.98 4.76 -16.87
C ASN A 174 19.52 5.43 -18.17
N SER A 175 19.99 6.64 -18.42
CA SER A 175 19.66 7.41 -19.62
C SER A 175 20.30 6.86 -20.89
N ASP A 176 21.48 6.23 -20.80
CA ASP A 176 22.20 5.72 -21.97
C ASP A 176 21.57 4.42 -22.48
N GLN A 177 20.94 3.65 -21.59
CA GLN A 177 20.32 2.35 -21.91
C GLN A 177 18.79 2.40 -22.01
N GLU A 178 18.18 3.58 -21.81
CA GLU A 178 16.73 3.78 -21.76
C GLU A 178 16.00 2.69 -20.95
N ARG A 179 16.45 2.51 -19.71
CA ARG A 179 15.86 1.54 -18.76
C ARG A 179 14.96 2.24 -17.77
N PHE A 180 13.78 1.68 -17.54
CA PHE A 180 12.76 2.25 -16.66
C PHE A 180 12.27 1.21 -15.65
N ILE A 181 11.87 1.67 -14.47
CA ILE A 181 11.25 0.84 -13.43
C ILE A 181 9.78 1.23 -13.32
N ILE A 182 8.91 0.23 -13.23
CA ILE A 182 7.45 0.38 -13.13
C ILE A 182 6.88 -0.70 -12.19
N VAL A 183 5.66 -0.49 -11.70
CA VAL A 183 4.89 -1.54 -11.00
C VAL A 183 4.55 -2.69 -11.96
N PRO A 184 4.65 -3.95 -11.51
CA PRO A 184 4.08 -5.06 -12.27
C PRO A 184 2.54 -4.96 -12.30
N PHE A 185 1.96 -5.28 -13.45
CA PHE A 185 0.52 -5.19 -13.65
C PHE A 185 -0.22 -6.28 -12.86
N GLY A 186 -1.16 -5.85 -12.02
CA GLY A 186 -1.98 -6.71 -11.17
C GLY A 186 -1.82 -6.45 -9.67
N LEU A 187 -0.77 -5.74 -9.24
CA LEU A 187 -0.62 -5.33 -7.83
C LEU A 187 -1.42 -4.07 -7.53
N LEU A 188 -2.04 -4.05 -6.36
CA LEU A 188 -2.47 -2.81 -5.72
C LEU A 188 -1.25 -1.99 -5.31
N TYR A 189 -1.41 -0.68 -5.25
CA TYR A 189 -0.31 0.21 -4.88
C TYR A 189 0.16 -0.01 -3.43
N SER A 190 -0.75 -0.43 -2.56
CA SER A 190 -0.50 -0.92 -1.19
C SER A 190 0.18 -2.29 -1.11
N GLU A 191 0.54 -2.92 -2.22
CA GLU A 191 1.31 -4.17 -2.25
C GLU A 191 2.73 -3.97 -2.77
N VAL A 192 3.00 -2.83 -3.41
CA VAL A 192 4.29 -2.53 -4.05
C VAL A 192 5.41 -2.46 -3.03
N SER A 193 6.52 -3.14 -3.32
CA SER A 193 7.80 -3.08 -2.62
C SER A 193 8.95 -2.83 -3.61
N ALA A 194 10.12 -2.44 -3.12
CA ALA A 194 11.29 -2.19 -3.97
C ALA A 194 11.73 -3.42 -4.78
N SER A 195 11.62 -4.63 -4.20
CA SER A 195 11.92 -5.89 -4.89
C SER A 195 10.87 -6.26 -5.94
N SER A 196 9.59 -5.94 -5.69
CA SER A 196 8.49 -6.30 -6.61
C SER A 196 8.48 -5.52 -7.92
N LEU A 197 9.15 -4.36 -7.96
CA LEU A 197 9.20 -3.51 -9.14
C LEU A 197 9.94 -4.20 -10.30
N VAL A 198 9.49 -3.95 -11.52
CA VAL A 198 10.05 -4.56 -12.73
C VAL A 198 10.80 -3.51 -13.54
N LYS A 199 11.90 -3.92 -14.18
CA LYS A 199 12.68 -3.07 -15.10
C LYS A 199 12.33 -3.41 -16.54
N ILE A 200 12.04 -2.40 -17.33
CA ILE A 200 11.67 -2.51 -18.74
C ILE A 200 12.58 -1.66 -19.64
N ASN A 201 12.61 -1.98 -20.93
CA ASN A 201 13.19 -1.13 -21.97
C ASN A 201 12.15 -0.13 -22.52
N MET A 202 12.58 0.71 -23.46
CA MET A 202 11.74 1.72 -24.11
C MET A 202 10.53 1.12 -24.87
N GLN A 203 10.62 -0.15 -25.28
CA GLN A 203 9.54 -0.89 -25.93
C GLN A 203 8.56 -1.53 -24.93
N GLY A 204 8.79 -1.39 -23.62
CA GLY A 204 7.96 -2.01 -22.58
C GLY A 204 8.20 -3.51 -22.41
N GLU A 205 9.32 -4.04 -22.90
CA GLU A 205 9.75 -5.42 -22.69
C GLU A 205 10.48 -5.54 -21.36
N ILE A 206 10.21 -6.62 -20.64
CA ILE A 206 10.79 -6.86 -19.32
C ILE A 206 12.26 -7.28 -19.46
N VAL A 207 13.12 -6.52 -18.80
CA VAL A 207 14.58 -6.73 -18.69
C VAL A 207 14.91 -7.42 -17.36
N ASP A 208 14.18 -7.05 -16.31
CA ASP A 208 14.31 -7.59 -14.97
C ASP A 208 12.92 -7.70 -14.35
N ARG A 209 12.58 -8.88 -13.82
CA ARG A 209 11.25 -9.19 -13.26
C ARG A 209 11.09 -8.81 -11.78
N GLY A 210 12.15 -8.32 -11.13
CA GLY A 210 12.15 -8.18 -9.69
C GLY A 210 11.84 -9.51 -8.99
N SER A 211 11.06 -9.46 -7.92
CA SER A 211 10.62 -10.63 -7.15
C SER A 211 9.27 -11.22 -7.62
N THR A 212 8.69 -10.71 -8.72
CA THR A 212 7.36 -11.12 -9.20
C THR A 212 7.40 -11.90 -10.51
N ASN A 213 6.35 -12.68 -10.77
CA ASN A 213 6.11 -13.33 -12.06
C ASN A 213 5.06 -12.59 -12.92
N LEU A 214 4.54 -11.46 -12.42
CA LEU A 214 3.56 -10.65 -13.13
C LEU A 214 4.18 -9.92 -14.33
N GLY A 215 3.32 -9.55 -15.28
CA GLY A 215 3.69 -8.79 -16.47
C GLY A 215 3.69 -7.28 -16.26
N VAL A 216 3.74 -6.52 -17.34
CA VAL A 216 3.61 -5.05 -17.35
C VAL A 216 2.44 -4.66 -18.24
N ASN A 217 1.74 -3.60 -17.87
CA ASN A 217 0.73 -2.98 -18.73
C ASN A 217 1.44 -2.14 -19.80
N GLN A 218 1.73 -2.75 -20.96
CA GLN A 218 2.41 -2.08 -22.08
C GLN A 218 1.63 -0.89 -22.63
N ALA A 219 0.29 -0.97 -22.67
CA ALA A 219 -0.54 0.14 -23.11
C ALA A 219 -0.35 1.37 -22.20
N GLY A 220 -0.36 1.17 -20.88
CA GLY A 220 -0.09 2.23 -19.91
C GLY A 220 1.32 2.83 -20.01
N PHE A 221 2.31 2.01 -20.36
CA PHE A 221 3.68 2.50 -20.55
C PHE A 221 3.88 3.32 -21.84
N THR A 222 2.98 3.19 -22.82
CA THR A 222 3.15 3.87 -24.12
C THR A 222 3.20 5.40 -23.95
N LEU A 223 2.31 5.98 -23.13
CA LEU A 223 2.34 7.40 -22.76
C LEU A 223 3.69 7.83 -22.17
N HIS A 224 4.20 7.03 -21.23
CA HIS A 224 5.45 7.32 -20.54
C HIS A 224 6.64 7.25 -21.51
N SER A 225 6.66 6.25 -22.40
CA SER A 225 7.71 6.10 -23.42
C SER A 225 7.75 7.29 -24.38
N ALA A 226 6.58 7.82 -24.78
CA ALA A 226 6.47 8.97 -25.66
C ALA A 226 7.06 10.24 -25.02
N ILE A 227 6.76 10.45 -23.74
CA ILE A 227 7.28 11.58 -22.96
C ILE A 227 8.79 11.43 -22.75
N TYR A 228 9.27 10.26 -22.35
CA TYR A 228 10.70 10.02 -22.15
C TYR A 228 11.51 10.20 -23.43
N ALA A 229 10.96 9.85 -24.60
CA ALA A 229 11.61 10.05 -25.89
C ALA A 229 11.82 11.54 -26.22
N ALA A 230 10.83 12.39 -25.93
CA ALA A 230 10.94 13.82 -26.19
C ALA A 230 11.67 14.60 -25.10
N ARG A 231 11.70 14.08 -23.86
CA ARG A 231 12.26 14.76 -22.70
C ARG A 231 13.35 13.91 -22.04
N PRO A 232 14.58 13.90 -22.59
CA PRO A 232 15.71 13.18 -21.99
C PRO A 232 16.09 13.66 -20.58
N ASP A 233 15.72 14.90 -20.22
CA ASP A 233 15.88 15.47 -18.89
C ASP A 233 14.95 14.83 -17.84
N VAL A 234 13.79 14.31 -18.28
CA VAL A 234 12.80 13.70 -17.39
C VAL A 234 13.25 12.32 -16.94
N LYS A 235 13.29 12.13 -15.61
CA LYS A 235 13.63 10.86 -14.98
C LYS A 235 12.47 10.20 -14.27
N CYS A 236 11.42 10.93 -13.90
CA CYS A 236 10.24 10.34 -13.28
C CYS A 236 8.97 10.90 -13.92
N ILE A 237 8.01 10.02 -14.17
CA ILE A 237 6.69 10.37 -14.71
C ILE A 237 5.64 9.71 -13.84
N VAL A 238 4.61 10.48 -13.51
CA VAL A 238 3.48 10.04 -12.69
C VAL A 238 2.21 10.30 -13.48
N HIS A 239 1.36 9.28 -13.60
CA HIS A 239 0.05 9.38 -14.19
C HIS A 239 -1.01 8.84 -13.24
N VAL A 240 -2.01 9.67 -12.90
CA VAL A 240 -3.09 9.33 -11.95
C VAL A 240 -4.46 9.79 -12.42
N HIS A 241 -5.48 9.03 -12.02
CA HIS A 241 -6.90 9.29 -12.28
C HIS A 241 -7.67 9.62 -11.00
N THR A 242 -7.43 10.80 -10.44
CA THR A 242 -8.23 11.27 -9.29
C THR A 242 -9.57 11.82 -9.76
N PRO A 243 -10.67 11.68 -8.98
CA PRO A 243 -11.99 12.21 -9.37
C PRO A 243 -11.95 13.72 -9.66
N ALA A 244 -11.24 14.49 -8.84
CA ALA A 244 -11.09 15.93 -9.05
C ALA A 244 -10.25 16.25 -10.30
N GLY A 245 -9.17 15.50 -10.54
CA GLY A 245 -8.35 15.63 -11.74
C GLY A 245 -9.15 15.35 -13.02
N ALA A 246 -9.90 14.25 -13.03
CA ALA A 246 -10.80 13.90 -14.13
C ALA A 246 -11.85 14.99 -14.37
N ALA A 247 -12.48 15.50 -13.31
CA ALA A 247 -13.46 16.58 -13.41
C ALA A 247 -12.87 17.85 -14.05
N VAL A 248 -11.73 18.33 -13.56
CA VAL A 248 -11.05 19.52 -14.11
C VAL A 248 -10.58 19.29 -15.55
N SER A 249 -10.09 18.09 -15.87
CA SER A 249 -9.67 17.74 -17.23
C SER A 249 -10.80 17.86 -18.25
N ALA A 250 -12.05 17.63 -17.83
CA ALA A 250 -13.24 17.73 -18.66
C ALA A 250 -13.82 19.16 -18.72
N MET A 251 -13.34 20.10 -17.90
CA MET A 251 -13.82 21.49 -17.92
C MET A 251 -13.21 22.27 -19.08
N LYS A 252 -14.04 22.99 -19.85
CA LYS A 252 -13.53 23.88 -20.92
C LYS A 252 -12.50 24.88 -20.42
N CYS A 253 -12.67 25.39 -19.19
CA CYS A 253 -11.74 26.33 -18.57
C CYS A 253 -10.41 25.70 -18.11
N GLY A 254 -10.28 24.38 -18.12
CA GLY A 254 -9.10 23.68 -17.59
C GLY A 254 -8.84 24.04 -16.12
N LEU A 255 -7.58 23.97 -15.70
CA LEU A 255 -7.11 24.43 -14.40
C LEU A 255 -7.00 25.96 -14.36
N LEU A 256 -7.63 26.56 -13.35
CA LEU A 256 -7.71 28.00 -13.12
C LEU A 256 -6.67 28.44 -12.10
N PRO A 257 -6.11 29.65 -12.22
CA PRO A 257 -5.13 30.20 -11.28
C PRO A 257 -5.83 30.74 -10.03
N ILE A 258 -6.44 29.88 -9.22
CA ILE A 258 -7.26 30.28 -8.05
C ILE A 258 -6.67 29.84 -6.71
N SER A 259 -5.52 29.18 -6.72
CA SER A 259 -4.81 28.78 -5.51
C SER A 259 -3.29 28.83 -5.71
N PRO A 260 -2.50 28.95 -4.63
CA PRO A 260 -1.05 28.87 -4.71
C PRO A 260 -0.56 27.54 -5.32
N GLU A 261 -1.25 26.43 -5.08
CA GLU A 261 -0.95 25.12 -5.65
C GLU A 261 -1.07 25.16 -7.18
N ALA A 262 -2.11 25.81 -7.72
CA ALA A 262 -2.27 25.98 -9.16
C ALA A 262 -1.15 26.85 -9.76
N LEU A 263 -0.78 27.96 -9.09
CA LEU A 263 0.28 28.86 -9.56
C LEU A 263 1.68 28.21 -9.51
N THR A 264 1.91 27.34 -8.53
CA THR A 264 3.17 26.61 -8.34
C THR A 264 3.53 25.72 -9.53
N LEU A 265 2.53 25.24 -10.27
CA LEU A 265 2.72 24.35 -11.43
C LEU A 265 3.39 25.07 -12.60
N GLY A 266 3.30 26.40 -12.66
CA GLY A 266 3.79 27.18 -13.78
C GLY A 266 2.99 26.89 -15.05
N GLU A 267 3.68 26.49 -16.11
CA GLU A 267 3.06 26.15 -17.38
C GLU A 267 2.33 24.80 -17.30
N VAL A 268 1.03 24.81 -17.61
CA VAL A 268 0.17 23.61 -17.64
C VAL A 268 -0.15 23.27 -19.09
N ALA A 269 0.40 22.16 -19.56
CA ALA A 269 0.11 21.62 -20.89
C ALA A 269 -1.24 20.87 -20.90
N TYR A 270 -1.87 20.80 -22.08
CA TYR A 270 -3.09 20.02 -22.30
C TYR A 270 -2.94 19.11 -23.51
N HIS A 271 -3.53 17.92 -23.42
CA HIS A 271 -3.66 17.01 -24.55
C HIS A 271 -5.10 16.52 -24.66
N ASP A 272 -5.68 16.64 -25.86
CA ASP A 272 -7.06 16.22 -26.13
C ASP A 272 -7.15 14.69 -26.16
N TYR A 273 -8.28 14.14 -25.71
CA TYR A 273 -8.49 12.70 -25.66
C TYR A 273 -8.74 12.11 -27.06
N HIS A 274 -7.90 11.19 -27.51
CA HIS A 274 -8.09 10.48 -28.78
C HIS A 274 -8.45 8.99 -28.60
N GLY A 275 -8.54 8.50 -27.36
CA GLY A 275 -8.88 7.11 -27.04
C GLY A 275 -7.89 6.49 -26.06
N ILE A 276 -7.91 5.15 -25.97
CA ILE A 276 -7.01 4.37 -25.12
C ILE A 276 -5.74 3.95 -25.90
N ILE A 277 -5.81 3.90 -27.23
CA ILE A 277 -4.72 3.43 -28.07
C ILE A 277 -3.86 4.63 -28.45
N ILE A 278 -2.66 4.68 -27.87
CA ILE A 278 -1.63 5.64 -28.25
C ILE A 278 -0.89 5.11 -29.46
N ASP A 279 -1.16 5.69 -30.63
CA ASP A 279 -0.44 5.41 -31.87
C ASP A 279 0.79 6.33 -32.04
N LYS A 280 1.48 6.20 -33.17
CA LYS A 280 2.71 6.96 -33.43
C LYS A 280 2.41 8.44 -33.62
N GLU A 281 1.27 8.76 -34.17
CA GLU A 281 0.78 10.10 -34.43
C GLU A 281 0.44 10.80 -33.09
N GLU A 282 -0.24 10.10 -32.19
CA GLU A 282 -0.55 10.59 -30.84
C GLU A 282 0.72 10.84 -30.02
N ASN A 283 1.75 9.99 -30.16
CA ASN A 283 3.05 10.24 -29.53
C ASN A 283 3.63 11.60 -29.93
N VAL A 284 3.64 11.94 -31.22
CA VAL A 284 4.16 13.23 -31.70
C VAL A 284 3.35 14.40 -31.15
N LEU A 285 2.02 14.24 -31.03
CA LEU A 285 1.14 15.26 -30.47
C LEU A 285 1.36 15.46 -28.96
N ILE A 286 1.50 14.38 -28.19
CA ILE A 286 1.80 14.45 -26.75
C ILE A 286 3.11 15.21 -26.53
N GLN A 287 4.15 14.88 -27.30
CA GLN A 287 5.45 15.54 -27.21
C GLN A 287 5.36 17.03 -27.53
N LYS A 288 4.65 17.38 -28.60
CA LYS A 288 4.42 18.78 -28.98
C LYS A 288 3.66 19.54 -27.90
N ASN A 289 2.61 18.94 -27.34
CA ASN A 289 1.74 19.58 -26.37
C ASN A 289 2.44 19.76 -25.01
N LEU A 290 3.20 18.78 -24.55
CA LEU A 290 3.99 18.91 -23.32
C LEU A 290 5.09 19.97 -23.44
N GLY A 291 5.71 20.06 -24.61
CA GLY A 291 6.77 21.03 -24.86
C GLY A 291 8.03 20.81 -24.01
N PRO A 292 8.99 21.74 -24.09
CA PRO A 292 10.31 21.59 -23.50
C PRO A 292 10.38 21.91 -22.00
N THR A 293 9.40 22.65 -21.47
CA THR A 293 9.49 23.28 -20.15
C THR A 293 8.40 22.88 -19.17
N SER A 294 7.22 22.51 -19.66
CA SER A 294 6.10 22.15 -18.77
C SER A 294 6.46 20.93 -17.91
N LYS A 295 6.05 21.00 -16.65
CA LYS A 295 6.23 19.92 -15.67
C LYS A 295 4.93 19.14 -15.42
N VAL A 296 3.80 19.64 -15.94
CA VAL A 296 2.50 18.98 -15.83
C VAL A 296 1.76 18.98 -17.17
N LEU A 297 1.01 17.91 -17.40
CA LEU A 297 0.16 17.72 -18.57
C LEU A 297 -1.21 17.21 -18.10
N ILE A 298 -2.27 17.93 -18.46
CA ILE A 298 -3.64 17.49 -18.24
C ILE A 298 -4.13 16.78 -19.50
N LEU A 299 -4.43 15.50 -19.37
CA LEU A 299 -5.08 14.72 -20.42
C LEU A 299 -6.58 14.97 -20.31
N ARG A 300 -7.14 15.69 -21.28
CA ARG A 300 -8.58 16.03 -21.32
C ARG A 300 -9.40 14.76 -21.15
N ASN A 301 -10.46 14.83 -20.35
CA ASN A 301 -11.38 13.71 -20.10
C ASN A 301 -10.74 12.41 -19.59
N HIS A 302 -9.50 12.44 -19.10
CA HIS A 302 -8.75 11.24 -18.74
C HIS A 302 -8.08 11.38 -17.38
N GLY A 303 -7.08 12.25 -17.26
CA GLY A 303 -6.23 12.20 -16.07
C GLY A 303 -5.15 13.27 -16.01
N LEU A 304 -4.33 13.12 -14.99
CA LEU A 304 -3.25 14.05 -14.67
C LEU A 304 -1.90 13.38 -14.90
N VAL A 305 -0.96 14.13 -15.45
CA VAL A 305 0.42 13.72 -15.65
C VAL A 305 1.35 14.78 -15.07
N SER A 306 2.41 14.34 -14.39
CA SER A 306 3.53 15.20 -14.02
C SER A 306 4.86 14.55 -14.36
N VAL A 307 5.88 15.38 -14.56
CA VAL A 307 7.23 14.96 -14.89
C VAL A 307 8.24 15.63 -13.98
N GLY A 308 9.35 14.93 -13.68
CA GLY A 308 10.44 15.45 -12.87
C GLY A 308 11.79 14.90 -13.29
N GLU A 309 12.84 15.67 -13.04
CA GLU A 309 14.25 15.27 -13.14
C GLU A 309 14.65 14.36 -11.95
N THR A 310 13.81 14.33 -10.91
CA THR A 310 13.88 13.41 -9.76
C THR A 310 12.49 12.87 -9.43
N VAL A 311 12.43 11.83 -8.58
CA VAL A 311 11.17 11.26 -8.09
C VAL A 311 10.41 12.27 -7.23
N GLU A 312 11.17 13.03 -6.44
CA GLU A 312 10.68 14.06 -5.53
C GLU A 312 10.07 15.24 -6.27
N GLU A 313 10.68 15.67 -7.38
CA GLU A 313 10.13 16.76 -8.20
C GLU A 313 8.81 16.33 -8.85
N ALA A 314 8.75 15.10 -9.40
CA ALA A 314 7.50 14.57 -9.96
C ALA A 314 6.41 14.44 -8.88
N PHE A 315 6.78 13.97 -7.68
CA PHE A 315 5.89 13.95 -6.51
C PHE A 315 5.34 15.34 -6.18
N TYR A 316 6.21 16.35 -6.13
CA TYR A 316 5.81 17.72 -5.81
C TYR A 316 4.79 18.26 -6.81
N TYR A 317 5.03 18.08 -8.11
CA TYR A 317 4.13 18.57 -9.14
C TYR A 317 2.79 17.81 -9.15
N ILE A 318 2.78 16.48 -9.04
CA ILE A 318 1.50 15.77 -9.02
C ILE A 318 0.70 16.10 -7.77
N HIS A 319 1.35 16.27 -6.61
CA HIS A 319 0.67 16.60 -5.37
C HIS A 319 -0.01 17.95 -5.47
N ASN A 320 0.70 18.98 -5.93
CA ASN A 320 0.12 20.31 -6.13
C ASN A 320 -0.98 20.28 -7.21
N LEU A 321 -0.82 19.50 -8.28
CA LEU A 321 -1.81 19.41 -9.34
C LEU A 321 -3.11 18.77 -8.86
N VAL A 322 -3.04 17.67 -8.11
CA VAL A 322 -4.23 17.03 -7.51
C VAL A 322 -4.92 17.99 -6.54
N THR A 323 -4.17 18.62 -5.63
CA THR A 323 -4.72 19.58 -4.67
C THR A 323 -5.36 20.78 -5.35
N ALA A 324 -4.73 21.35 -6.37
CA ALA A 324 -5.27 22.45 -7.16
C ALA A 324 -6.60 22.05 -7.83
N CYS A 325 -6.68 20.84 -8.38
CA CYS A 325 -7.93 20.33 -8.97
C CYS A 325 -9.03 20.18 -7.91
N GLU A 326 -8.71 19.65 -6.73
CA GLU A 326 -9.67 19.52 -5.64
C GLU A 326 -10.22 20.87 -5.16
N ILE A 327 -9.33 21.86 -4.98
CA ILE A 327 -9.71 23.23 -4.62
C ILE A 327 -10.66 23.78 -5.69
N GLN A 328 -10.32 23.63 -6.97
CA GLN A 328 -11.14 24.15 -8.05
C GLN A 328 -12.53 23.52 -8.11
N VAL A 329 -12.64 22.20 -7.97
CA VAL A 329 -13.95 21.53 -7.99
C VAL A 329 -14.83 22.03 -6.84
N ARG A 330 -14.28 22.10 -5.61
CA ARG A 330 -15.01 22.58 -4.43
C ARG A 330 -15.41 24.05 -4.56
N THR A 331 -14.49 24.89 -5.04
CA THR A 331 -14.72 26.32 -5.21
C THR A 331 -15.75 26.62 -6.30
N LEU A 332 -15.67 25.97 -7.48
CA LEU A 332 -16.65 26.17 -8.55
C LEU A 332 -18.05 25.73 -8.16
N ALA A 333 -18.17 24.61 -7.43
CA ALA A 333 -19.45 24.14 -6.90
C ALA A 333 -20.06 25.15 -5.93
N SER A 334 -19.24 25.78 -5.08
CA SER A 334 -19.69 26.70 -4.04
C SER A 334 -19.96 28.13 -4.58
N ALA A 335 -19.21 28.55 -5.60
CA ALA A 335 -19.31 29.89 -6.19
C ALA A 335 -20.36 30.00 -7.32
N GLY A 336 -20.91 28.88 -7.80
CA GLY A 336 -21.84 28.88 -8.92
C GLY A 336 -21.18 29.09 -10.29
N GLY A 337 -19.91 28.68 -10.45
CA GLY A 337 -19.17 28.75 -11.70
C GLY A 337 -18.00 29.75 -11.72
N PRO A 338 -17.22 29.79 -12.83
CA PRO A 338 -15.94 30.50 -12.88
C PRO A 338 -16.09 32.03 -12.90
N GLY A 339 -17.25 32.56 -13.29
CA GLY A 339 -17.50 34.00 -13.39
C GLY A 339 -17.53 34.73 -12.03
N ASN A 340 -17.69 33.98 -10.93
CA ASN A 340 -17.73 34.53 -9.57
C ASN A 340 -16.40 34.36 -8.83
N LEU A 341 -15.34 33.95 -9.51
CA LEU A 341 -14.04 33.67 -8.89
C LEU A 341 -13.10 34.86 -8.97
N VAL A 342 -12.33 35.07 -7.90
CA VAL A 342 -11.17 35.96 -7.91
C VAL A 342 -9.98 35.17 -8.44
N MET A 343 -9.55 35.50 -9.66
CA MET A 343 -8.37 34.89 -10.26
C MET A 343 -7.10 35.53 -9.69
N LEU A 344 -6.12 34.69 -9.36
CA LEU A 344 -4.79 35.14 -9.00
C LEU A 344 -4.01 35.51 -10.27
N ASP A 345 -3.12 36.49 -10.14
CA ASP A 345 -2.23 36.94 -11.21
C ASP A 345 -0.94 36.11 -11.17
N PRO A 346 -0.69 35.23 -12.16
CA PRO A 346 0.51 34.40 -12.19
C PRO A 346 1.81 35.22 -12.22
N ALA A 347 1.79 36.45 -12.78
CA ALA A 347 2.98 37.31 -12.86
C ALA A 347 3.40 37.85 -11.48
N LYS A 348 2.48 37.91 -10.51
CA LYS A 348 2.77 38.33 -9.13
C LYS A 348 3.23 37.17 -8.25
N TYR A 349 3.09 35.94 -8.72
CA TYR A 349 3.51 34.77 -7.96
C TYR A 349 5.03 34.64 -7.98
N LYS A 350 5.65 34.87 -6.81
CA LYS A 350 7.07 34.64 -6.62
C LYS A 350 7.27 33.18 -6.24
N SER A 351 7.56 32.33 -7.23
CA SER A 351 7.94 30.95 -6.98
C SER A 351 9.12 30.91 -6.01
N ARG A 352 9.10 29.99 -5.05
CA ARG A 352 10.28 29.69 -4.23
C ARG A 352 11.47 29.42 -5.18
N PRO A 353 12.62 30.09 -5.03
CA PRO A 353 13.70 29.96 -5.99
C PRO A 353 14.15 28.49 -6.07
N ARG A 354 14.37 28.00 -7.30
CA ARG A 354 14.83 26.61 -7.62
C ARG A 354 16.15 26.21 -6.95
N CYS A 355 16.80 27.16 -6.30
CA CYS A 355 17.92 27.02 -5.39
C CYS A 355 17.84 28.20 -4.42
N SER A 356 17.86 27.96 -3.10
CA SER A 356 18.20 29.03 -2.17
C SER A 356 19.60 29.55 -2.55
N VAL A 357 19.69 30.86 -2.82
CA VAL A 357 20.98 31.56 -2.96
C VAL A 357 21.72 31.37 -1.65
N HIS A 358 22.99 30.99 -1.72
CA HIS A 358 23.83 30.77 -0.56
C HIS A 358 23.81 32.04 0.31
N VAL A 359 23.23 31.96 1.51
CA VAL A 359 23.59 32.90 2.57
C VAL A 359 24.83 32.30 3.19
N GLU A 360 26.00 32.92 2.98
CA GLU A 360 27.24 32.52 3.63
C GLU A 360 27.00 32.38 5.14
N GLY A 361 27.19 31.16 5.68
CA GLY A 361 26.97 30.85 7.11
C GLY A 361 25.77 29.95 7.44
N SER A 362 24.90 29.59 6.48
CA SER A 362 23.80 28.64 6.72
C SER A 362 24.28 27.18 6.74
N THR A 363 24.12 26.48 7.87
CA THR A 363 24.41 25.03 8.04
C THR A 363 23.27 24.11 7.55
N HIS A 364 22.19 24.66 7.02
CA HIS A 364 21.05 23.84 6.57
C HIS A 364 21.30 23.22 5.18
N PRO A 365 20.93 21.95 4.98
CA PRO A 365 21.06 21.29 3.69
C PRO A 365 20.22 22.02 2.62
N LYS A 366 20.79 22.12 1.42
CA LYS A 366 20.14 22.73 0.26
C LYS A 366 19.22 21.70 -0.39
N TRP A 367 17.91 21.89 -0.21
CA TRP A 367 16.88 21.03 -0.80
C TRP A 367 16.56 21.44 -2.24
N LEU A 368 16.45 20.46 -3.13
CA LEU A 368 15.83 20.63 -4.45
C LEU A 368 14.29 20.57 -4.33
N VAL A 369 13.61 20.85 -5.44
CA VAL A 369 12.15 20.88 -5.50
C VAL A 369 11.57 19.53 -5.06
N GLY A 370 10.69 19.56 -4.06
CA GLY A 370 9.99 18.38 -3.54
C GLY A 370 10.77 17.52 -2.56
N GLU A 371 12.09 17.70 -2.42
CA GLU A 371 12.90 16.80 -1.59
C GLU A 371 12.54 16.90 -0.10
N GLN A 372 12.31 18.12 0.40
CA GLN A 372 11.97 18.33 1.81
C GLN A 372 10.59 17.73 2.14
N GLU A 373 9.62 17.93 1.26
CA GLU A 373 8.26 17.41 1.37
C GLU A 373 8.26 15.88 1.29
N PHE A 374 8.94 15.32 0.29
CA PHE A 374 9.03 13.87 0.10
C PHE A 374 9.72 13.20 1.28
N GLU A 375 10.83 13.75 1.76
CA GLU A 375 11.56 13.23 2.93
C GLU A 375 10.70 13.25 4.20
N ALA A 376 9.79 14.22 4.36
CA ALA A 376 8.83 14.21 5.46
C ALA A 376 7.86 13.03 5.39
N TYR A 377 7.36 12.73 4.19
CA TYR A 377 6.49 11.57 3.95
C TYR A 377 7.24 10.24 4.07
N MET A 378 8.52 10.19 3.70
CA MET A 378 9.37 9.02 3.90
C MET A 378 9.48 8.67 5.41
N ARG A 379 9.74 9.67 6.26
CA ARG A 379 9.76 9.45 7.72
C ARG A 379 8.41 8.94 8.26
N MET A 380 7.30 9.41 7.71
CA MET A 380 5.97 8.92 8.07
C MET A 380 5.79 7.45 7.66
N LEU A 381 6.17 7.07 6.44
CA LEU A 381 6.11 5.68 5.98
C LEU A 381 6.99 4.76 6.83
N ASP A 382 8.21 5.19 7.17
CA ASP A 382 9.10 4.44 8.05
C ASP A 382 8.46 4.21 9.42
N ASN A 383 7.79 5.21 9.98
CA ASN A 383 7.06 5.08 11.24
C ASN A 383 5.89 4.10 11.15
N LEU A 384 5.17 4.06 10.02
CA LEU A 384 4.09 3.08 9.80
C LEU A 384 4.64 1.65 9.71
N VAL A 385 5.78 1.45 9.03
CA VAL A 385 6.48 0.17 8.99
C VAL A 385 7.00 -0.23 10.38
N LEU A 386 7.50 0.72 11.16
CA LEU A 386 8.00 0.49 12.52
C LEU A 386 6.88 0.27 13.55
N SER A 387 5.72 0.91 13.42
CA SER A 387 4.56 0.68 14.30
C SER A 387 4.01 -0.73 14.12
N GLY A 388 4.00 -1.24 12.88
CA GLY A 388 3.71 -2.65 12.62
C GLY A 388 4.71 -3.62 13.29
N ARG A 389 5.94 -3.17 13.60
CA ARG A 389 6.93 -3.93 14.37
C ARG A 389 6.88 -3.68 15.89
N ARG A 390 6.28 -2.58 16.35
CA ARG A 390 6.15 -2.24 17.78
C ARG A 390 4.86 -2.76 18.41
N GLY A 391 3.86 -3.15 17.61
CA GLY A 391 2.65 -3.84 18.09
C GLY A 391 2.92 -5.15 18.84
N ASP A 392 4.15 -5.65 18.81
CA ASP A 392 4.62 -6.88 19.49
C ASP A 392 5.42 -6.60 20.78
N ARG A 393 5.50 -5.34 21.23
CA ARG A 393 6.16 -4.95 22.47
C ARG A 393 5.31 -3.94 23.25
N GLY A 394 4.31 -4.45 23.98
CA GLY A 394 3.73 -3.72 25.10
C GLY A 394 2.24 -3.89 25.30
N VAL A 395 1.86 -4.91 26.07
CA VAL A 395 1.02 -4.65 27.24
C VAL A 395 1.86 -5.10 28.43
N ALA A 396 2.37 -4.12 29.18
CA ALA A 396 3.09 -4.32 30.43
C ALA A 396 2.10 -4.63 31.57
#